data_AF-A0A9P6D5G6-F1
#
_entry.id   AF-A0A9P6D5G6-F1
#
_cell.length_a   1.000
_cell.length_b   1.000
_cell.length_c   1.000
_cell.angle_alpha   90.00
_cell.angle_beta   90.00
_cell.angle_gamma   90.00
#
_symmetry.space_group_name_H-M   'P 1'
#
loop_
_entity.id
_entity.type
_entity.pdbx_description
1 polymer ?
#
loop_
_entity_poly.entity_id
_entity_poly.type
_entity_poly.pdbx_seq_one_letter_code
_entity_poly.pdbx_strand_id
1 'polypeptide(L)'
;MTLLSTLTLAIQASLIYAVSWVVWRTLRQYVVQSCLDNIPGPPSVSLWKGNLGQIFDTNGWSFHLNLAKKCETQSVAKIHGLFGDKQLYVHDLKAMHHIIVKDQDIYEETSLFIQCV
;
A
#
# COMPACT_ATOMS: atom_id res chain seq x y z
N MET A 1 36.65 22.33 18.28
CA MET A 1 36.72 20.91 17.84
C MET A 1 35.61 20.06 18.44
N THR A 2 35.29 20.22 19.73
CA THR A 2 34.23 19.46 20.44
C THR A 2 32.80 19.70 19.92
N LEU A 3 32.44 20.94 19.54
CA LEU A 3 31.11 21.27 19.01
C LEU A 3 30.80 20.61 17.65
N LEU A 4 31.80 20.49 16.78
CA LEU A 4 31.63 19.84 15.47
C LEU A 4 31.39 18.34 15.64
N SER A 5 32.12 17.68 16.55
CA SER A 5 31.94 16.26 16.86
C SER A 5 30.60 15.93 17.52
N THR A 6 30.05 16.81 18.36
CA THR A 6 28.72 16.59 18.95
C THR A 6 27.61 16.69 17.90
N LEU A 7 27.74 17.61 16.94
CA LEU A 7 26.79 17.73 15.83
C LEU A 7 26.83 16.52 14.91
N THR A 8 28.02 15.99 14.58
CA THR A 8 28.13 14.77 13.75
C THR A 8 27.52 13.55 14.43
N LEU A 9 27.69 13.40 15.75
CA LEU A 9 27.09 12.31 16.52
C LEU A 9 25.56 12.42 16.56
N ALA A 10 25.01 13.63 16.74
CA ALA A 10 23.57 13.86 16.71
C ALA A 10 22.96 13.51 15.34
N ILE A 11 23.62 13.90 14.25
CA ILE A 11 23.19 13.55 12.88
C ILE A 11 23.21 12.03 12.69
N GLN A 12 24.29 11.36 13.08
CA GLN A 12 24.38 9.90 13.00
C GLN A 12 23.28 9.20 13.80
N ALA A 13 23.02 9.63 15.04
CA ALA A 13 21.95 9.08 15.86
C ALA A 13 20.56 9.26 15.23
N SER A 14 20.29 10.46 14.67
CA SER A 14 19.03 10.73 13.99
C SER A 14 18.83 9.88 12.73
N LEU A 15 19.90 9.65 11.95
CA LEU A 15 19.88 8.80 10.77
C LEU A 15 19.62 7.33 11.15
N ILE A 16 20.29 6.83 12.20
CA ILE A 16 20.10 5.46 12.69
C ILE A 16 18.65 5.26 13.15
N TYR A 17 18.10 6.23 13.90
CA TYR A 17 16.71 6.19 14.34
C TYR A 17 15.73 6.17 13.17
N ALA A 18 15.92 7.07 12.19
CA ALA A 18 15.07 7.13 11.01
C ALA A 18 15.11 5.82 10.20
N VAL A 19 16.31 5.27 9.97
CA VAL A 19 16.48 3.98 9.26
C VAL A 19 15.82 2.85 10.03
N SER A 20 16.05 2.76 11.34
CA SER A 20 15.42 1.74 12.19
C SER A 20 13.90 1.83 12.14
N TRP A 21 13.34 3.04 12.20
CA TRP A 21 11.89 3.26 12.12
C TRP A 21 11.30 2.84 10.77
N VAL A 22 11.96 3.19 9.67
CA VAL A 22 11.52 2.77 8.31
C VAL A 22 11.58 1.26 8.18
N VAL A 23 12.69 0.63 8.58
CA VAL A 23 12.86 -0.83 8.53
C VAL A 23 11.82 -1.53 9.40
N TRP A 24 11.56 -1.04 10.61
CA TRP A 24 10.53 -1.59 11.48
C TRP A 24 9.14 -1.49 10.84
N ARG A 25 8.82 -0.34 10.23
CA ARG A 25 7.52 -0.13 9.60
C ARG A 25 7.31 -1.03 8.39
N THR A 26 8.32 -1.19 7.53
CA THR A 26 8.23 -2.09 6.37
C THR A 26 8.15 -3.55 6.81
N LEU A 27 9.02 -3.99 7.71
CA LEU A 27 8.98 -5.36 8.26
C LEU A 27 7.63 -5.67 8.90
N ARG A 28 7.05 -4.74 9.65
CA ARG A 28 5.72 -4.92 10.24
C ARG A 28 4.66 -5.18 9.17
N GLN A 29 4.70 -4.52 8.02
CA GLN A 29 3.72 -4.75 6.95
C GLN A 29 3.86 -6.13 6.28
N TYR A 30 5.08 -6.67 6.20
CA TYR A 30 5.31 -8.02 5.69
C TYR A 30 5.01 -9.12 6.70
N VAL A 31 5.37 -8.93 7.98
CA VAL A 31 5.26 -9.95 9.03
C VAL A 31 3.87 -10.01 9.64
N VAL A 32 3.19 -8.86 9.81
CA VAL A 32 1.84 -8.85 10.37
C VAL A 32 0.86 -9.35 9.32
N GLN A 33 0.29 -10.53 9.61
CA GLN A 33 -0.83 -11.05 8.85
C GLN A 33 -2.01 -10.10 8.96
N SER A 34 -2.54 -9.70 7.81
CA SER A 34 -3.74 -8.88 7.71
C SER A 34 -4.93 -9.77 7.36
N CYS A 35 -6.14 -9.35 7.72
CA CYS A 35 -7.37 -10.01 7.26
C CYS A 35 -7.45 -10.08 5.72
N LEU A 36 -6.75 -9.18 5.03
CA LEU A 36 -6.60 -9.15 3.58
C LEU A 36 -5.80 -10.36 3.06
N ASP A 37 -4.96 -11.01 3.87
CA ASP A 37 -4.08 -12.08 3.40
C ASP A 37 -4.81 -13.35 2.97
N ASN A 38 -6.05 -13.55 3.44
CA ASN A 38 -6.92 -14.64 3.04
C ASN A 38 -7.54 -14.43 1.64
N ILE A 39 -7.43 -13.22 1.07
CA ILE A 39 -8.00 -12.90 -0.22
C ILE A 39 -6.98 -13.23 -1.32
N PRO A 40 -7.34 -14.04 -2.34
CA PRO A 40 -6.48 -14.30 -3.47
C PRO A 40 -6.26 -13.01 -4.26
N GLY A 41 -5.08 -12.91 -4.87
CA GLY A 41 -4.67 -11.75 -5.63
C GLY A 41 -3.43 -12.04 -6.47
N PRO A 42 -3.12 -11.18 -7.45
CA PRO A 42 -1.91 -11.32 -8.23
C PRO A 42 -0.67 -11.25 -7.33
N PRO A 43 0.38 -12.03 -7.66
CA PRO A 43 1.65 -11.93 -6.95
C PRO A 43 2.23 -10.52 -7.13
N SER A 44 2.95 -10.04 -6.12
CA SER A 44 3.65 -8.76 -6.18
C SER A 44 4.77 -8.83 -7.23
N VAL A 45 4.76 -7.94 -8.21
CA VAL A 45 5.81 -7.88 -9.25
C VAL A 45 7.09 -7.25 -8.73
N SER A 46 6.98 -6.36 -7.74
CA SER A 46 8.13 -5.70 -7.12
C SER A 46 7.96 -5.61 -5.61
N LEU A 47 9.06 -5.75 -4.86
CA LEU A 47 9.04 -5.60 -3.41
C LEU A 47 8.73 -4.16 -2.99
N TRP A 48 9.22 -3.17 -3.73
CA TRP A 48 9.09 -1.75 -3.38
C TRP A 48 7.78 -1.12 -3.86
N LYS A 49 7.34 -1.44 -5.09
CA LYS A 49 6.16 -0.83 -5.73
C LYS A 49 4.94 -1.76 -5.76
N GLY A 50 5.11 -3.03 -5.36
CA GLY A 50 4.06 -4.03 -5.43
C GLY A 50 3.55 -4.20 -6.86
N ASN A 51 2.23 -4.01 -7.01
CA ASN A 51 1.49 -4.05 -8.27
C ASN A 51 1.07 -2.65 -8.77
N LEU A 52 1.38 -1.57 -8.03
CA LEU A 52 0.94 -0.21 -8.39
C LEU A 52 1.47 0.25 -9.75
N GLY A 53 2.65 -0.22 -10.14
CA GLY A 53 3.21 0.10 -11.47
C GLY A 53 2.34 -0.41 -12.62
N GLN A 54 1.60 -1.50 -12.43
CA GLN A 54 0.71 -2.06 -13.45
C GLN A 54 -0.68 -1.40 -13.42
N ILE A 55 -1.12 -0.95 -12.24
CA ILE A 55 -2.39 -0.24 -12.04
C ILE A 55 -2.33 1.17 -12.64
N PHE A 56 -1.25 1.90 -12.37
CA PHE A 56 -1.06 3.27 -12.84
C PHE A 56 -0.29 3.35 -14.17
N ASP A 57 -0.22 2.26 -14.92
CA ASP A 57 0.38 2.28 -16.26
C ASP A 57 -0.55 2.98 -17.26
N THR A 58 0.01 3.70 -18.23
CA THR A 58 -0.74 4.34 -19.31
C THR A 58 -1.54 3.31 -20.11
N ASN A 59 -1.03 2.08 -20.24
CA ASN A 59 -1.72 0.94 -20.86
C ASN A 59 -2.20 -0.11 -19.83
N GLY A 60 -2.46 0.33 -18.59
CA GLY A 60 -2.84 -0.51 -17.46
C GLY A 60 -4.22 -1.18 -17.59
N TRP A 61 -5.04 -0.79 -18.56
CA TRP A 61 -6.37 -1.39 -18.78
C TRP A 61 -6.31 -2.91 -18.99
N SER A 62 -5.27 -3.38 -19.69
CA SER A 62 -5.04 -4.82 -19.89
C SER A 62 -4.83 -5.56 -18.56
N PHE A 63 -4.17 -4.93 -17.58
CA PHE A 63 -3.97 -5.46 -16.25
C PHE A 63 -5.30 -5.54 -15.48
N HIS A 64 -6.11 -4.48 -15.54
CA HIS A 64 -7.46 -4.47 -14.94
C HIS A 64 -8.37 -5.55 -15.52
N LEU A 65 -8.38 -5.72 -16.85
CA LEU A 65 -9.13 -6.78 -17.51
C LEU A 65 -8.63 -8.17 -17.13
N ASN A 66 -7.32 -8.38 -17.03
CA ASN A 66 -6.76 -9.65 -16.61
C ASN A 66 -7.06 -9.96 -15.14
N LEU A 67 -7.10 -8.94 -14.28
CA LEU A 67 -7.55 -9.07 -12.88
C LEU A 67 -9.02 -9.46 -12.83
N ALA A 68 -9.88 -8.74 -13.55
CA ALA A 68 -11.31 -9.04 -13.61
C ALA A 68 -11.57 -10.47 -14.12
N LYS A 69 -10.84 -10.91 -15.16
CA LYS A 69 -10.93 -12.28 -15.71
C LYS A 69 -10.41 -13.36 -14.75
N LYS A 70 -9.22 -13.16 -14.18
CA LYS A 70 -8.60 -14.15 -13.27
C LYS A 70 -9.35 -14.24 -11.95
N CYS A 71 -9.96 -13.15 -11.53
CA CYS A 71 -10.79 -13.05 -10.34
C CYS A 71 -12.28 -13.11 -10.70
N GLU A 72 -12.67 -13.71 -11.83
CA GLU A 72 -14.09 -13.83 -12.24
C GLU A 72 -14.97 -14.45 -11.15
N THR A 73 -14.40 -15.31 -10.31
CA THR A 73 -15.11 -15.94 -9.17
C THR A 73 -15.17 -15.05 -7.92
N GLN A 74 -14.43 -13.94 -7.87
CA GLN A 74 -14.25 -13.14 -6.67
C GLN A 74 -14.34 -11.64 -6.95
N SER A 75 -15.39 -11.02 -6.41
CA SER A 75 -15.68 -9.57 -6.51
C SER A 75 -14.57 -8.64 -5.99
N VAL A 76 -13.57 -9.21 -5.29
CA VAL A 76 -12.49 -8.49 -4.64
C VAL A 76 -11.16 -9.22 -4.82
N ALA A 77 -10.08 -8.48 -5.01
CA ALA A 77 -8.72 -9.02 -5.14
C ALA A 77 -7.74 -8.26 -4.26
N LYS A 78 -6.78 -8.97 -3.63
CA LYS A 78 -5.69 -8.32 -2.90
C LYS A 78 -4.63 -7.81 -3.87
N ILE A 79 -4.22 -6.56 -3.72
CA ILE A 79 -3.10 -5.96 -4.46
C ILE A 79 -2.04 -5.46 -3.48
N HIS A 80 -0.78 -5.43 -3.94
CA HIS A 80 0.33 -4.94 -3.13
C HIS A 80 0.65 -3.49 -3.51
N GLY A 81 0.68 -2.62 -2.51
CA GLY A 81 1.03 -1.21 -2.59
C GLY A 81 2.53 -0.95 -2.41
N LEU A 82 2.88 0.30 -2.12
CA LEU A 82 4.26 0.68 -1.79
C LEU A 82 4.71 0.02 -0.49
N PHE A 83 5.97 -0.41 -0.42
CA PHE A 83 6.61 -0.91 0.81
C PHE A 83 5.92 -2.11 1.48
N GLY A 84 5.18 -2.93 0.73
CA GLY A 84 4.47 -4.08 1.27
C GLY A 84 3.08 -3.74 1.84
N ASP A 85 2.59 -2.53 1.58
CA ASP A 85 1.21 -2.16 1.86
C ASP A 85 0.24 -3.12 1.15
N LYS A 86 -0.89 -3.44 1.79
CA LYS A 86 -1.88 -4.40 1.29
C LYS A 86 -3.17 -3.64 1.04
N GLN A 87 -3.58 -3.57 -0.22
CA GLN A 87 -4.78 -2.84 -0.63
C GLN A 87 -5.81 -3.79 -1.23
N LEU A 88 -7.09 -3.44 -1.10
CA LEU A 88 -8.20 -4.21 -1.64
C LEU A 88 -8.65 -3.58 -2.96
N TYR A 89 -8.63 -4.36 -4.02
CA TYR A 89 -9.16 -3.97 -5.31
C TYR A 89 -10.58 -4.51 -5.45
N VAL A 90 -11.57 -3.62 -5.51
CA VAL A 90 -13.00 -3.94 -5.52
C VAL A 90 -13.58 -3.60 -6.89
N HIS A 91 -14.29 -4.56 -7.48
CA HIS A 91 -14.97 -4.38 -8.77
C HIS A 91 -16.49 -4.45 -8.71
N ASP A 92 -17.04 -4.90 -7.59
CA ASP A 92 -18.48 -5.04 -7.42
C ASP A 92 -19.13 -3.68 -7.12
N LEU A 93 -20.08 -3.29 -7.98
CA LEU A 93 -20.87 -2.08 -7.85
C LEU A 93 -21.61 -2.01 -6.51
N LYS A 94 -22.05 -3.15 -5.97
CA LYS A 94 -22.75 -3.17 -4.67
C LYS A 94 -21.82 -2.79 -3.53
N ALA A 95 -20.61 -3.35 -3.52
CA ALA A 95 -19.59 -3.01 -2.54
C ALA A 95 -19.12 -1.56 -2.70
N MET A 96 -18.89 -1.09 -3.93
CA MET A 96 -18.51 0.30 -4.19
C MET A 96 -19.59 1.29 -3.76
N HIS A 97 -20.87 0.98 -4.00
CA HIS A 97 -21.97 1.83 -3.55
C HIS A 97 -22.02 1.93 -2.03
N HIS A 98 -21.75 0.83 -1.34
CA HIS A 98 -21.68 0.82 0.12
C HIS A 98 -20.52 1.71 0.62
N ILE A 99 -19.33 1.51 0.07
CA ILE A 99 -18.11 2.26 0.45
C ILE A 99 -18.24 3.76 0.19
N ILE A 100 -18.76 4.13 -0.98
CA ILE A 100 -18.76 5.54 -1.43
C ILE A 100 -19.99 6.29 -0.92
N VAL A 101 -21.17 5.66 -0.87
CA VAL A 101 -22.44 6.37 -0.65
C VAL A 101 -23.04 6.08 0.73
N LYS A 102 -22.93 4.86 1.24
CA LYS A 102 -23.63 4.46 2.47
C LYS A 102 -22.81 4.69 3.73
N ASP A 103 -21.53 4.36 3.69
CA ASP A 103 -20.69 4.27 4.89
C ASP A 103 -19.43 5.13 4.76
N GLN A 104 -19.59 6.34 4.25
CA GLN A 104 -18.49 7.27 3.99
C GLN A 104 -17.74 7.65 5.29
N ASP A 105 -18.43 7.61 6.44
CA ASP A 105 -17.88 7.89 7.77
C ASP A 105 -17.03 6.75 8.34
N ILE A 106 -17.16 5.54 7.80
CA ILE A 106 -16.38 4.36 8.21
C ILE A 106 -15.08 4.24 7.39
N TYR A 107 -15.13 4.60 6.11
CA TYR A 107 -14.01 4.47 5.18
C TYR A 107 -13.29 5.80 4.99
N GLU A 108 -12.15 5.97 5.68
CA GLU A 108 -11.27 7.12 5.48
C GLU A 108 -10.51 7.03 4.15
N GLU A 109 -10.37 8.16 3.45
CA GLU A 109 -9.53 8.24 2.25
C GLU A 109 -8.06 8.01 2.59
N THR A 110 -7.27 7.59 1.60
CA THR A 110 -5.82 7.45 1.82
C THR A 110 -5.22 8.83 2.07
N SER A 111 -4.41 8.96 3.14
CA SER A 111 -3.81 10.23 3.58
C SER A 111 -3.07 11.02 2.49
N LEU A 112 -2.51 10.33 1.49
CA LEU A 112 -1.88 10.94 0.33
C LEU A 112 -2.84 11.82 -0.51
N PHE A 113 -4.12 11.45 -0.58
CA PHE A 113 -5.13 12.23 -1.32
C PHE A 113 -5.66 13.41 -0.51
N ILE A 114 -5.70 13.28 0.82
CA ILE A 114 -6.17 14.35 1.72
C ILE A 114 -5.16 15.51 1.78
N GLN A 115 -3.85 15.23 1.71
CA GLN A 115 -2.80 16.25 1.82
C GLN A 115 -2.56 17.09 0.56
N CYS A 116 -3.10 16.69 -0.59
CA CYS A 116 -2.82 17.35 -1.88
C CYS A 116 -3.88 18.38 -2.31
N VAL A 117 -4.88 18.67 -1.46
CA VAL A 117 -5.92 19.69 -1.68
C VAL A 117 -5.66 20.88 -0.78
#